data_AF-T1B8R4-F1
#
_entry.id   AF-T1B8R4-F1
#
_cell.length_a   1.000
_cell.length_b   1.000
_cell.length_c   1.000
_cell.angle_alpha   90.00
_cell.angle_beta   90.00
_cell.angle_gamma   90.00
#
_symmetry.space_group_name_H-M   'P 1'
#
loop_
_entity.id
_entity.type
_entity.pdbx_description
1 polymer ?
#
loop_
_entity_poly.entity_id
_entity_poly.type
_entity_poly.pdbx_seq_one_letter_code
_entity_poly.pdbx_strand_id
1 'polypeptide(L)'
;MREVLEEQGIGVCGTSFGRHLGGSLFEFRVREEDFLLRVFCHAYGDQLVLLLGGYDKGQDPSRRRQETEIKEARRRLRLWQEREGTSKAGGDRDR
;
A
#
# COMPACT_ATOMS: atom_id res chain seq x y z
N MET A 1 -6.34 19.78 5.18
CA MET A 1 -5.75 18.54 4.65
C MET A 1 -5.99 17.45 5.70
N ARG A 2 -6.47 16.26 5.33
CA ARG A 2 -6.63 15.15 6.29
C ARG A 2 -5.46 14.19 6.12
N GLU A 3 -4.65 14.02 7.16
CA GLU A 3 -3.44 13.19 7.16
C GLU A 3 -3.76 11.72 7.54
N VAL A 4 -4.85 11.19 6.97
CA VAL A 4 -5.46 9.90 7.39
C VAL A 4 -4.46 8.75 7.39
N LEU A 5 -3.65 8.62 6.34
CA LEU A 5 -2.70 7.51 6.22
C LEU A 5 -1.51 7.66 7.17
N GLU A 6 -1.10 8.89 7.47
CA GLU A 6 -0.02 9.19 8.43
C GLU A 6 -0.47 8.91 9.86
N GLU A 7 -1.67 9.38 10.23
CA GLU A 7 -2.20 9.19 11.58
C GLU A 7 -2.58 7.73 11.87
N GLN A 8 -3.14 7.01 10.89
CA GLN A 8 -3.73 5.69 11.13
C GLN A 8 -2.90 4.52 10.58
N GLY A 9 -1.98 4.76 9.65
CA GLY A 9 -1.17 3.70 9.03
C GLY A 9 -2.02 2.55 8.51
N ILE A 10 -1.74 1.32 8.95
CA ILE A 10 -2.53 0.12 8.59
C ILE A 10 -3.95 0.12 9.18
N GLY A 11 -4.18 0.89 10.26
CA GLY A 11 -5.46 1.04 10.94
C GLY A 11 -6.59 1.54 10.04
N VAL A 12 -6.26 2.18 8.91
CA VAL A 12 -7.24 2.54 7.87
C VAL A 12 -8.07 1.34 7.39
N CYS A 13 -7.56 0.11 7.49
CA CYS A 13 -8.28 -1.11 7.12
C CYS A 13 -9.50 -1.41 8.00
N GLY A 14 -9.60 -0.80 9.19
CA GLY A 14 -10.80 -0.82 10.03
C GLY A 14 -11.83 0.26 9.68
N THR A 15 -11.57 1.05 8.64
CA THR A 15 -12.40 2.19 8.24
C THR A 15 -12.83 2.08 6.77
N SER A 16 -13.59 3.05 6.28
CA SER A 16 -13.92 3.16 4.85
C SER A 16 -12.70 3.42 3.95
N PHE A 17 -11.60 3.93 4.52
CA PHE A 17 -10.38 4.27 3.80
C PHE A 17 -9.53 3.05 3.44
N GLY A 18 -9.77 1.87 4.01
CA GLY A 18 -8.83 0.76 3.86
C GLY A 18 -9.46 -0.60 3.57
N ARG A 19 -8.64 -1.51 3.05
CA ARG A 19 -8.94 -2.94 2.97
C ARG A 19 -7.66 -3.78 2.98
N HIS A 20 -7.64 -4.82 3.81
CA HIS A 20 -6.60 -5.85 3.74
C HIS A 20 -6.68 -6.67 2.45
N LEU A 21 -5.53 -6.86 1.80
CA LEU A 21 -5.39 -7.69 0.59
C LEU A 21 -4.56 -8.97 0.83
N GLY A 22 -4.13 -9.20 2.07
CA GLY A 22 -3.30 -10.34 2.48
C GLY A 22 -1.81 -10.15 2.19
N GLY A 23 -0.96 -10.93 2.86
CA GLY A 23 0.50 -10.89 2.68
C GLY A 23 1.11 -9.52 3.00
N SER A 24 0.62 -8.86 4.06
CA SER A 24 0.99 -7.50 4.50
C SER A 24 0.70 -6.35 3.52
N LEU A 25 -0.01 -6.62 2.42
CA LEU A 25 -0.49 -5.63 1.47
C LEU A 25 -1.89 -5.14 1.87
N PHE A 26 -2.13 -3.84 1.78
CA PHE A 26 -3.45 -3.25 1.93
C PHE A 26 -3.75 -2.20 0.86
N GLU A 27 -5.04 -1.98 0.61
CA GLU A 27 -5.56 -0.92 -0.26
C GLU A 27 -5.91 0.28 0.62
N PHE A 28 -5.43 1.46 0.26
CA PHE A 28 -5.87 2.76 0.76
C PHE A 28 -6.73 3.45 -0.30
N ARG A 29 -7.90 3.94 0.10
CA ARG A 29 -8.96 4.47 -0.75
C ARG A 29 -9.11 5.95 -0.49
N VAL A 30 -8.86 6.77 -1.50
CA VAL A 30 -9.14 8.19 -1.46
C VAL A 30 -10.29 8.47 -2.42
N ARG A 31 -11.32 9.14 -1.93
CA ARG A 31 -12.47 9.57 -2.71
C ARG A 31 -12.64 11.06 -2.49
N GLU A 32 -12.51 11.80 -3.57
CA GLU A 32 -12.94 13.19 -3.67
C GLU A 32 -14.01 13.29 -4.77
N GLU A 33 -14.54 14.50 -5.00
CA GLU A 33 -15.63 14.71 -5.97
C GLU A 33 -15.27 14.21 -7.38
N ASP A 34 -14.04 14.46 -7.84
CA ASP A 34 -13.62 14.20 -9.22
C ASP A 34 -12.70 12.98 -9.41
N PHE A 35 -12.23 12.35 -8.32
CA PHE A 35 -11.32 11.21 -8.45
C PHE A 35 -11.54 10.15 -7.37
N LEU A 36 -11.29 8.89 -7.76
CA LEU A 36 -11.35 7.74 -6.88
C LEU A 36 -10.02 7.00 -6.93
N LEU A 37 -9.08 7.37 -6.08
CA LEU A 37 -7.76 6.77 -6.06
C LEU A 37 -7.75 5.50 -5.21
N ARG A 38 -7.12 4.46 -5.72
CA ARG A 38 -6.70 3.29 -4.93
C ARG A 38 -5.18 3.24 -4.91
N VAL A 39 -4.61 3.26 -3.71
CA VAL A 39 -3.17 3.14 -3.48
C VAL A 39 -2.91 1.82 -2.77
N PHE A 40 -1.94 1.05 -3.24
CA PHE A 40 -1.56 -0.23 -2.66
C PHE A 40 -0.34 -0.03 -1.79
N CYS A 41 -0.46 -0.39 -0.52
CA CYS A 41 0.49 0.00 0.51
C CYS A 41 0.99 -1.22 1.30
N HIS A 42 2.17 -1.08 1.91
CA HIS A 42 2.71 -2.00 2.90
C HIS A 42 3.17 -1.21 4.12
N ALA A 43 2.71 -1.61 5.31
CA ALA A 43 3.18 -1.04 6.56
C ALA A 43 4.47 -1.77 6.96
N TYR A 44 5.53 -1.01 7.23
CA TYR A 44 6.83 -1.52 7.61
C TYR A 44 7.31 -0.85 8.91
N GLY A 45 7.53 -1.68 9.93
CA GLY A 45 7.76 -1.17 11.29
C GLY A 45 6.57 -0.35 11.77
N ASP A 46 6.85 0.63 12.64
CA ASP A 46 5.80 1.42 13.30
C ASP A 46 5.50 2.75 12.60
N GLN A 47 6.38 3.22 11.71
CA GLN A 47 6.33 4.59 11.18
C GLN A 47 6.33 4.69 9.66
N LEU A 48 6.61 3.60 8.94
CA LEU A 48 6.78 3.64 7.50
C LEU A 48 5.64 2.95 6.76
N VAL A 49 5.11 3.64 5.76
CA VAL A 49 4.18 3.07 4.78
C VAL A 49 4.81 3.17 3.40
N LEU A 50 5.06 2.02 2.78
CA LEU A 50 5.54 1.95 1.40
C LEU A 50 4.35 2.05 0.44
N LEU A 51 4.42 3.00 -0.50
CA LEU A 51 3.48 3.07 -1.62
C LEU A 51 3.99 2.19 -2.76
N LEU A 52 3.26 1.12 -3.07
CA LEU A 52 3.65 0.10 -4.04
C LEU A 52 2.95 0.27 -5.39
N GLY A 53 2.08 1.27 -5.52
CA GLY A 53 1.38 1.61 -6.75
C GLY A 53 0.03 2.24 -6.45
N GLY A 54 -0.59 2.78 -7.48
CA GLY A 54 -1.94 3.29 -7.38
C GLY A 54 -2.50 3.65 -8.76
N TYR A 55 -3.81 3.75 -8.82
CA TYR A 55 -4.50 4.12 -10.05
C TYR A 55 -5.84 4.79 -9.75
N ASP A 56 -6.29 5.62 -10.69
CA ASP A 56 -7.62 6.21 -10.64
C ASP A 56 -8.66 5.16 -11.05
N LYS A 57 -9.41 4.70 -10.05
CA LYS A 57 -10.52 3.77 -10.20
C LYS A 57 -11.72 4.41 -10.89
N GLY A 58 -11.88 5.72 -10.78
CA GLY A 58 -12.94 6.47 -11.44
C GLY A 58 -12.77 6.41 -12.96
N GLN A 59 -11.53 6.58 -13.44
CA GLN A 59 -11.19 6.47 -14.87
C GLN A 59 -11.29 5.05 -15.41
N ASP A 60 -10.88 4.02 -14.65
CA ASP A 60 -11.02 2.61 -15.05
C ASP A 60 -11.66 1.76 -13.93
N PRO A 61 -13.00 1.63 -13.94
CA PRO A 61 -13.73 0.88 -12.94
C PRO A 61 -13.68 -0.65 -13.17
N SER A 62 -12.89 -1.16 -14.11
CA SER A 62 -12.82 -2.59 -14.35
C SER A 62 -12.17 -3.35 -13.19
N ARG A 63 -12.67 -4.57 -12.92
CA ARG A 63 -12.08 -5.50 -11.95
C ARG A 63 -10.70 -5.98 -12.41
N ARG A 64 -10.56 -6.23 -13.71
CA ARG A 64 -9.31 -6.64 -14.36
C ARG A 64 -8.18 -5.63 -14.15
N ARG A 65 -8.47 -4.32 -14.27
CA ARG A 65 -7.49 -3.26 -13.96
C ARG A 65 -7.04 -3.34 -12.51
N GLN A 66 -7.97 -3.43 -11.56
CA GLN A 66 -7.64 -3.56 -10.14
C GLN A 66 -6.74 -4.77 -9.86
N GLU A 67 -7.10 -5.94 -10.40
CA GLU A 67 -6.33 -7.17 -10.23
C GLU A 67 -4.92 -7.05 -10.81
N THR A 68 -4.77 -6.37 -11.95
CA THR A 68 -3.46 -6.08 -12.57
C THR A 68 -2.60 -5.21 -11.66
N GLU A 69 -3.17 -4.14 -11.11
CA GLU A 69 -2.45 -3.25 -10.19
C GLU A 69 -2.09 -3.93 -8.86
N ILE A 70 -2.99 -4.77 -8.32
CA ILE A 70 -2.70 -5.60 -7.13
C ILE A 70 -1.55 -6.57 -7.42
N LYS A 71 -1.54 -7.21 -8.59
CA LYS A 71 -0.47 -8.14 -8.98
C LYS A 71 0.87 -7.42 -9.07
N GLU A 72 0.90 -6.22 -9.63
CA GLU A 72 2.11 -5.42 -9.75
C GLU A 72 2.57 -4.89 -8.39
N ALA A 73 1.67 -4.42 -7.53
CA ALA A 73 2.00 -4.03 -6.16
C ALA A 73 2.61 -5.18 -5.35
N ARG A 74 2.04 -6.40 -5.48
CA ARG A 74 2.62 -7.61 -4.87
C ARG A 74 4.01 -7.93 -5.43
N ARG A 75 4.24 -7.73 -6.72
CA ARG A 75 5.57 -7.93 -7.33
C ARG A 75 6.58 -6.93 -6.75
N ARG A 76 6.22 -5.65 -6.65
CA ARG A 76 7.07 -4.61 -6.06
C ARG A 76 7.38 -4.88 -4.59
N LEU A 77 6.40 -5.35 -3.81
CA LEU A 77 6.60 -5.74 -2.42
C LEU A 77 7.63 -6.86 -2.28
N ARG A 78 7.53 -7.92 -3.10
CA ARG A 78 8.52 -9.01 -3.09
C ARG A 78 9.94 -8.51 -3.41
N LEU A 79 10.08 -7.72 -4.47
CA LEU A 79 11.37 -7.16 -4.86
C LEU A 79 11.97 -6.27 -3.75
N TRP A 80 11.14 -5.53 -3.04
CA TRP A 80 11.60 -4.74 -1.90
C TRP A 80 12.00 -5.63 -0.71
N GLN A 81 11.20 -6.64 -0.36
CA GLN A 81 11.50 -7.59 0.72
C GLN A 81 12.81 -8.35 0.48
N GLU A 82 13.11 -8.72 -0.77
CA GLU A 82 14.38 -9.37 -1.16
C GLU A 82 15.59 -8.45 -0.91
N ARG A 83 15.46 -7.15 -1.21
CA ARG A 83 16.50 -6.15 -0.97
C ARG A 83 16.70 -5.88 0.52
N GLU A 84 15.62 -5.77 1.29
CA GLU A 84 15.70 -5.60 2.74
C GLU A 84 16.29 -6.84 3.43
N GLY A 85 15.89 -8.05 3.02
CA GLY A 85 16.46 -9.29 3.53
C GLY A 85 17.97 -9.39 3.29
N THR A 86 18.42 -8.92 2.12
CA THR A 86 19.85 -8.84 1.77
C THR A 86 20.56 -7.74 2.56
N SER A 87 19.88 -6.62 2.84
CA SER A 87 20.44 -5.50 3.61
C SER A 87 20.57 -5.82 5.11
N LYS A 88 19.65 -6.60 5.68
CA LYS A 88 19.72 -7.07 7.08
C LYS A 88 20.83 -8.11 7.32
N ALA A 89 21.28 -8.82 6.29
CA ALA A 89 22.42 -9.74 6.38
C ALA A 89 23.80 -9.04 6.35
N GLY A 90 23.84 -7.72 6.09
CA GLY A 90 25.07 -6.93 5.97
C GLY A 90 25.21 -5.77 6.97
N GLY A 91 24.29 -5.60 7.91
CA GLY A 91 24.36 -4.49 8.86
C GLY A 91 23.27 -4.55 9.91
N ASP A 92 23.69 -4.93 11.11
CA ASP A 92 23.11 -4.45 12.36
C ASP A 92 22.82 -2.94 12.22
N ARG A 93 21.54 -2.58 12.19
CA ARG A 93 21.05 -1.22 12.38
C ARG A 93 19.80 -1.30 13.24
N ASP A 94 20.09 -1.39 14.53
CA ASP A 94 19.49 -0.65 15.64
C ASP A 94 17.96 -0.48 15.65
N ARG A 95 17.38 -1.19 16.64
CA ARG A 95 16.23 -0.83 17.50
C ARG A 95 14.94 -0.35 16.85
#